data_AF-A0A2M8A057-F1
#
_entry.id   AF-A0A2M8A057-F1
#
_cell.length_a   1.000
_cell.length_b   1.000
_cell.length_c   1.000
_cell.angle_alpha   90.00
_cell.angle_beta   90.00
_cell.angle_gamma   90.00
#
_symmetry.space_group_name_H-M   'P 1'
#
loop_
_entity.id
_entity.type
_entity.pdbx_description
1 polymer ?
#
loop_
_entity_poly.entity_id
_entity_poly.type
_entity_poly.pdbx_seq_one_letter_code
_entity_poly.pdbx_strand_id
1 'polypeptide(L)'
;MRPLFAKRFESFSVNREESTVSSGHSTFFCFKLRKEDQGVACKWLLKEIGSSVSPAIAEIEAAMAGLYALIEPDRIPKVRAIYKAESLESSASVSKLFPSFYDLESYLNTTTFTEDVLDSLVDAGIAEILAMSYFFEEDDLHKKNIGFSGNSKKLVRVDFDMSAYVMVSRSDLRGPRSYTFRSATPEKTFDITARDLSQFPKLVDADPHYFPTKYRVNTSPHAYSSHEVSVFLALSHHADFFKRSYQTFLKIILMPEASFKKTIAAFIPQGNNQATFQDHFIARKQKLKIELIKTLKFRSFWQASHKVVFEKIIHDIAQYNASLKDKYSELRVDLDLIRKNYDELCLDMEKIFGVPVSEVDELAHDLIVWLNKDEHRSIAVRLLESIVAAHTAQSAGYLSWLSYGSGIASDQMKKAASDLSAAKTTNAFLQVMSQLFSHESEEQKNISKVFIAKLIPLLERKKIAETDMSKLVAALIDAMQPDSRSNDGWEEVSHCSSNNFLEGSFSKPAS
;
A
#
# COMPACT_ATOMS: atom_id res chain seq x y z
N MET A 1 13.54 31.21 -16.64
CA MET A 1 13.10 30.55 -17.90
C MET A 1 11.76 29.89 -17.64
N ARG A 2 10.82 29.89 -18.59
CA ARG A 2 9.53 29.20 -18.40
C ARG A 2 9.72 27.68 -18.41
N PRO A 3 8.93 26.91 -17.62
CA PRO A 3 8.95 25.46 -17.64
C PRO A 3 8.59 24.88 -19.01
N LEU A 4 9.06 23.66 -19.27
CA LEU A 4 8.81 22.93 -20.52
C LEU A 4 7.32 22.85 -20.89
N PHE A 5 6.46 22.66 -19.89
CA PHE A 5 5.02 22.55 -20.10
C PHE A 5 4.23 23.85 -19.97
N ALA A 6 4.90 24.99 -19.75
CA ALA A 6 4.25 26.28 -19.72
C ALA A 6 3.40 26.53 -20.98
N LYS A 7 2.25 27.16 -20.77
CA LYS A 7 1.39 27.63 -21.86
C LYS A 7 1.16 29.12 -21.75
N ARG A 8 1.00 29.73 -22.92
CA ARG A 8 0.64 31.14 -23.05
C ARG A 8 -0.88 31.27 -23.02
N PHE A 9 -1.40 32.30 -22.38
CA PHE A 9 -2.83 32.56 -22.31
C PHE A 9 -3.47 32.62 -23.71
N GLU A 10 -2.76 33.21 -24.68
CA GLU A 10 -3.18 33.37 -26.07
C GLU A 10 -3.25 32.03 -26.83
N SER A 11 -2.83 30.92 -26.23
CA SER A 11 -3.04 29.58 -26.79
C SER A 11 -4.46 29.05 -26.59
N PHE A 12 -5.33 29.80 -25.91
CA PHE A 12 -6.69 29.40 -25.57
C PHE A 12 -7.70 30.50 -25.90
N SER A 13 -8.85 30.11 -26.43
CA SER A 13 -10.05 30.94 -26.50
C SER A 13 -10.93 30.61 -25.29
N VAL A 14 -11.23 31.61 -24.47
CA VAL A 14 -11.97 31.44 -23.20
C VAL A 14 -13.42 31.85 -23.43
N ASN A 15 -14.35 30.96 -23.13
CA ASN A 15 -15.76 31.29 -23.07
C ASN A 15 -16.09 31.75 -21.64
N ARG A 16 -16.23 33.08 -21.44
CA ARG A 16 -16.53 33.65 -20.11
C ARG A 16 -18.01 33.58 -19.75
N GLU A 17 -18.89 33.28 -20.70
CA GLU A 17 -20.34 33.15 -20.46
C GLU A 17 -20.68 31.82 -19.77
N GLU A 18 -19.96 30.74 -20.10
CA GLU A 18 -20.05 29.47 -19.38
C GLU A 18 -19.04 29.45 -18.20
N SER A 19 -19.40 30.14 -17.12
CA SER A 19 -18.64 30.08 -15.86
C SER A 19 -19.35 29.21 -14.83
N THR A 20 -18.55 28.47 -14.06
CA THR A 20 -19.00 27.83 -12.83
C THR A 20 -18.26 28.47 -11.66
N VAL A 21 -19.00 29.08 -10.75
CA VAL A 21 -18.43 29.59 -9.50
C VAL A 21 -18.46 28.45 -8.50
N SER A 22 -17.30 27.86 -8.22
CA SER A 22 -17.15 26.85 -7.16
C SER A 22 -16.00 27.26 -6.24
N SER A 23 -16.19 27.06 -4.93
CA SER A 23 -15.13 27.04 -3.91
C SER A 23 -14.10 28.18 -3.96
N GLY A 24 -14.53 29.41 -4.30
CA GLY A 24 -13.67 30.61 -4.24
C GLY A 24 -12.76 30.83 -5.46
N HIS A 25 -12.91 30.03 -6.51
CA HIS A 25 -12.19 30.21 -7.78
C HIS A 25 -13.15 30.48 -8.92
N SER A 26 -12.70 31.28 -9.90
CA SER A 26 -13.43 31.45 -11.16
C SER A 26 -12.97 30.38 -12.14
N THR A 27 -13.91 29.53 -12.58
CA THR A 27 -13.64 28.51 -13.59
C THR A 27 -14.42 28.80 -14.87
N PHE A 28 -13.76 28.65 -16.01
CA PHE A 28 -14.29 28.96 -17.33
C PHE A 28 -13.99 27.83 -18.30
N PHE A 29 -14.92 27.53 -19.19
CA PHE A 29 -14.60 26.67 -20.32
C PHE A 29 -13.69 27.40 -21.30
N CYS A 30 -12.70 26.69 -21.84
CA CYS A 30 -11.84 27.21 -22.88
C CYS A 30 -11.47 26.15 -23.91
N PHE A 31 -11.04 26.64 -25.06
CA PHE A 31 -10.71 25.85 -26.23
C PHE A 31 -9.26 26.13 -26.62
N LYS A 32 -8.46 25.09 -26.75
CA LYS A 32 -7.08 25.26 -27.19
C LYS A 32 -7.04 25.61 -28.67
N LEU A 33 -6.47 26.77 -29.00
CA LEU A 33 -6.26 27.22 -30.37
C LEU A 33 -5.16 26.36 -31.02
N ARG A 34 -5.52 25.63 -32.07
CA ARG A 34 -4.55 24.90 -32.91
C ARG A 34 -4.38 25.68 -34.22
N LYS A 35 -3.14 25.74 -34.72
CA LYS A 35 -2.83 26.43 -35.99
C LYS A 35 -3.49 25.76 -37.20
N GLU A 36 -3.86 24.49 -37.10
CA GLU A 36 -4.22 23.63 -38.23
C GLU A 36 -5.68 23.11 -38.20
N ASP A 37 -6.40 23.19 -37.08
CA ASP A 37 -7.73 22.56 -36.93
C ASP A 37 -8.87 23.60 -36.92
N GLN A 38 -9.54 23.74 -38.07
CA GLN A 38 -10.85 24.41 -38.21
C GLN A 38 -12.02 23.46 -37.83
N GLY A 39 -12.07 22.86 -36.63
CA GLY A 39 -13.34 22.18 -36.31
C GLY A 39 -13.55 21.37 -35.04
N VAL A 40 -12.53 20.80 -34.39
CA VAL A 40 -12.76 20.06 -33.13
C VAL A 40 -11.75 20.49 -32.08
N ALA A 41 -11.97 21.69 -31.54
CA ALA A 41 -11.17 22.16 -30.43
C ALA A 41 -11.45 21.28 -29.19
N CYS A 42 -10.40 20.64 -28.69
CA CYS A 42 -10.46 19.94 -27.40
C CYS A 42 -10.92 20.92 -26.31
N LYS A 43 -11.97 20.58 -25.54
CA LYS A 43 -12.48 21.40 -24.43
C LYS A 43 -11.55 21.27 -23.21
N TRP A 44 -11.30 22.39 -22.55
CA TRP A 44 -10.50 22.52 -21.34
C TRP A 44 -11.28 23.34 -20.31
N LEU A 45 -10.91 23.21 -19.04
CA LEU A 45 -11.34 24.08 -17.96
C LEU A 45 -10.17 24.99 -17.58
N LEU A 46 -10.39 26.29 -17.56
CA LEU A 46 -9.46 27.31 -17.06
C LEU A 46 -9.86 27.65 -15.63
N LYS A 47 -8.91 27.57 -14.69
CA LYS A 47 -9.07 27.98 -13.28
C LYS A 47 -8.17 29.19 -13.03
N GLU A 48 -8.77 30.36 -12.82
CA GLU A 48 -8.01 31.57 -12.48
C GLU A 48 -7.60 31.52 -11.00
N ILE A 49 -6.34 31.85 -10.73
CA ILE A 49 -5.81 31.91 -9.36
C ILE A 49 -6.28 33.21 -8.72
N GLY A 50 -6.88 33.13 -7.52
CA GLY A 50 -7.33 34.31 -6.79
C GLY A 50 -6.16 35.19 -6.34
N SER A 51 -6.39 36.49 -6.18
CA SER A 51 -5.34 37.46 -5.82
C SER A 51 -4.68 37.22 -4.45
N SER A 52 -5.31 36.43 -3.58
CA SER A 52 -4.79 36.04 -2.26
C SER A 52 -3.96 34.75 -2.27
N VAL A 53 -3.77 34.13 -3.44
CA VAL A 53 -3.07 32.85 -3.61
C VAL A 53 -1.84 33.07 -4.47
N SER A 54 -0.73 32.42 -4.12
CA SER A 54 0.52 32.53 -4.87
C SER A 54 0.33 32.06 -6.31
N PRO A 55 0.85 32.82 -7.31
CA PRO A 55 1.00 32.38 -8.69
C PRO A 55 1.62 30.99 -8.86
N ALA A 56 2.45 30.53 -7.91
CA ALA A 56 3.09 29.23 -7.97
C ALA A 56 2.09 28.05 -7.85
N ILE A 57 0.87 28.27 -7.32
CA ILE A 57 -0.11 27.20 -7.12
C ILE A 57 -0.53 26.52 -8.42
N ALA A 58 -0.67 27.24 -9.54
CA ALA A 58 -0.98 26.58 -10.82
C ALA A 58 0.19 25.78 -11.39
N GLU A 59 1.44 26.19 -11.11
CA GLU A 59 2.64 25.42 -11.44
C GLU A 59 2.67 24.12 -10.63
N ILE A 60 2.39 24.21 -9.33
CA ILE A 60 2.32 23.09 -8.40
C ILE A 60 1.18 22.14 -8.80
N GLU A 61 -0.03 22.64 -9.03
CA GLU A 61 -1.18 21.83 -9.48
C GLU A 61 -0.85 21.05 -10.75
N ALA A 62 -0.24 21.71 -11.74
CA ALA A 62 0.18 21.06 -12.98
C ALA A 62 1.29 20.02 -12.75
N ALA A 63 2.24 20.29 -11.84
CA ALA A 63 3.28 19.35 -11.46
C ALA A 63 2.70 18.12 -10.77
N MET A 64 1.75 18.31 -9.85
CA MET A 64 1.05 17.23 -9.17
C MET A 64 0.30 16.37 -10.17
N ALA A 65 -0.53 16.94 -11.05
CA ALA A 65 -1.17 16.16 -12.11
C ALA A 65 -0.14 15.41 -12.98
N GLY A 66 1.03 15.98 -13.26
CA GLY A 66 2.14 15.31 -13.93
C GLY A 66 2.65 14.08 -13.15
N LEU A 67 2.85 14.21 -11.84
CA LEU A 67 3.28 13.10 -10.97
C LEU A 67 2.24 12.00 -10.85
N TYR A 68 0.95 12.33 -10.74
CA TYR A 68 -0.09 11.30 -10.77
C TYR A 68 -0.13 10.60 -12.14
N ALA A 69 0.00 11.35 -13.24
CA ALA A 69 0.00 10.77 -14.59
C ALA A 69 1.25 9.92 -14.88
N LEU A 70 2.35 10.13 -14.17
CA LEU A 70 3.53 9.26 -14.21
C LEU A 70 3.21 7.86 -13.67
N ILE A 71 2.27 7.76 -12.72
CA ILE A 71 1.82 6.49 -12.14
C ILE A 71 0.62 5.94 -12.91
N GLU A 72 -0.43 6.73 -13.13
CA GLU A 72 -1.67 6.30 -13.80
C GLU A 72 -2.10 7.32 -14.87
N PRO A 73 -1.49 7.30 -16.08
CA PRO A 73 -1.70 8.33 -17.10
C PRO A 73 -3.14 8.42 -17.61
N ASP A 74 -3.87 7.31 -17.61
CA ASP A 74 -5.26 7.24 -18.09
C ASP A 74 -6.29 7.82 -17.10
N ARG A 75 -5.89 8.03 -15.84
CA ARG A 75 -6.78 8.45 -14.76
C ARG A 75 -6.71 9.94 -14.45
N ILE A 76 -5.80 10.64 -15.11
CA ILE A 76 -5.37 11.98 -14.72
C ILE A 76 -5.43 12.91 -15.94
N PRO A 77 -6.09 14.08 -15.81
CA PRO A 77 -6.20 15.00 -16.92
C PRO A 77 -4.85 15.64 -17.19
N LYS A 78 -4.68 16.14 -18.41
CA LYS A 78 -3.52 16.97 -18.72
C LYS A 78 -3.75 18.36 -18.11
N VAL A 79 -3.00 18.70 -17.07
CA VAL A 79 -3.04 20.02 -16.43
C VAL A 79 -1.81 20.85 -16.83
N ARG A 80 -1.97 22.15 -17.06
CA ARG A 80 -0.88 23.07 -17.45
C ARG A 80 -1.04 24.42 -16.75
N ALA A 81 0.08 24.98 -16.29
CA ALA A 81 0.13 26.38 -15.86
C ALA A 81 0.10 27.33 -17.08
N ILE A 82 -0.66 28.41 -16.93
CA ILE A 82 -0.84 29.46 -17.92
C ILE A 82 -0.10 30.72 -17.46
N TYR A 83 0.68 31.30 -18.37
CA TYR A 83 1.44 32.51 -18.15
C TYR A 83 0.92 33.63 -19.05
N LYS A 84 0.87 34.85 -18.51
CA LYS A 84 0.62 36.07 -19.30
C LYS A 84 1.83 36.33 -20.21
N ALA A 85 1.63 36.96 -21.37
CA ALA A 85 2.67 37.17 -22.38
C ALA A 85 3.98 37.74 -21.81
N GLU A 86 3.86 38.77 -20.97
CA GLU A 86 4.98 39.54 -20.41
C GLU A 86 5.43 39.07 -19.02
N SER A 87 4.69 38.14 -18.39
CA SER A 87 5.00 37.68 -17.04
C SER A 87 5.77 36.35 -17.04
N LEU A 88 6.67 36.21 -16.07
CA LEU A 88 7.27 34.94 -15.69
C LEU A 88 6.45 34.19 -14.64
N GLU A 89 5.43 34.84 -14.08
CA GLU A 89 4.51 34.25 -13.12
C GLU A 89 3.30 33.65 -13.83
N SER A 90 2.83 32.53 -13.31
CA SER A 90 1.62 31.89 -13.80
C SER A 90 0.37 32.59 -13.25
N SER A 91 -0.71 32.68 -14.03
CA SER A 91 -1.94 33.37 -13.64
C SER A 91 -3.15 32.44 -13.51
N ALA A 92 -3.05 31.23 -14.04
CA ALA A 92 -4.14 30.27 -14.08
C ALA A 92 -3.59 28.86 -14.33
N SER A 93 -4.39 27.84 -14.03
CA SER A 93 -4.20 26.48 -14.54
C SER A 93 -5.26 26.17 -15.60
N VAL A 94 -4.92 25.29 -16.54
CA VAL A 94 -5.89 24.68 -17.45
C VAL A 94 -5.84 23.16 -17.30
N SER A 95 -7.01 22.54 -17.24
CA SER A 95 -7.16 21.09 -17.17
C SER A 95 -7.94 20.59 -18.38
N LYS A 96 -7.42 19.57 -19.06
CA LYS A 96 -8.13 18.93 -20.16
C LYS A 96 -9.36 18.19 -19.60
N LEU A 97 -10.55 18.49 -20.12
CA LEU A 97 -11.76 17.82 -19.68
C LEU A 97 -11.79 16.36 -20.10
N PHE A 98 -12.27 15.52 -19.20
CA PHE A 98 -12.69 14.17 -19.54
C PHE A 98 -14.04 14.23 -20.25
N PRO A 99 -14.19 13.55 -21.41
CA PRO A 99 -15.49 13.43 -22.05
C PRO A 99 -16.51 12.79 -21.10
N SER A 100 -17.67 13.40 -20.95
CA SER A 100 -18.76 12.89 -20.09
C SER A 100 -18.30 12.57 -18.66
N PHE A 101 -17.51 13.46 -18.05
CA PHE A 101 -17.15 13.33 -16.64
C PHE A 101 -18.42 13.30 -15.79
N TYR A 102 -18.58 12.21 -15.02
CA TYR A 102 -19.70 12.01 -14.12
C TYR A 102 -19.15 11.84 -12.71
N ASP A 103 -19.29 12.88 -11.89
CA ASP A 103 -18.66 12.92 -10.57
C ASP A 103 -19.23 11.87 -9.62
N LEU A 104 -18.42 11.50 -8.62
CA LEU A 104 -18.75 10.45 -7.69
C LEU A 104 -19.93 10.85 -6.79
N GLU A 105 -20.14 12.14 -6.49
CA GLU A 105 -21.32 12.58 -5.73
C GLU A 105 -22.60 12.26 -6.48
N SER A 106 -22.66 12.64 -7.76
CA SER A 106 -23.79 12.35 -8.64
C SER A 106 -24.02 10.84 -8.76
N TYR A 107 -22.96 10.04 -8.90
CA TYR A 107 -23.06 8.57 -8.97
C TYR A 107 -23.61 7.97 -7.68
N LEU A 108 -23.08 8.37 -6.52
CA LEU A 108 -23.51 7.85 -5.22
C LEU A 108 -24.94 8.25 -4.86
N ASN A 109 -25.39 9.43 -5.30
CA ASN A 109 -26.77 9.89 -5.06
C ASN A 109 -27.82 9.14 -5.90
N THR A 110 -27.41 8.53 -7.02
CA THR A 110 -28.32 7.80 -7.92
C THR A 110 -28.27 6.29 -7.73
N THR A 111 -27.32 5.80 -6.93
CA THR A 111 -27.06 4.38 -6.76
C THR A 111 -27.36 3.96 -5.33
N THR A 112 -28.13 2.89 -5.15
CA THR A 112 -28.26 2.27 -3.83
C THR A 112 -26.95 1.57 -3.48
N PHE A 113 -26.34 1.96 -2.37
CA PHE A 113 -25.09 1.35 -1.91
C PHE A 113 -25.28 -0.13 -1.59
N THR A 114 -24.66 -0.98 -2.40
CA THR A 114 -24.65 -2.45 -2.32
C THR A 114 -23.22 -2.96 -2.51
N GLU A 115 -22.97 -4.26 -2.30
CA GLU A 115 -21.66 -4.86 -2.61
C GLU A 115 -21.28 -4.66 -4.09
N ASP A 116 -22.24 -4.75 -5.02
CA ASP A 116 -22.03 -4.48 -6.46
C ASP A 116 -21.45 -3.09 -6.72
N VAL A 117 -21.76 -2.10 -5.88
CA VAL A 117 -21.21 -0.74 -6.01
C VAL A 117 -19.72 -0.74 -5.67
N LEU A 118 -19.31 -1.47 -4.62
CA LEU A 118 -17.91 -1.59 -4.25
C LEU A 118 -17.12 -2.28 -5.36
N ASP A 119 -17.63 -3.40 -5.88
CA ASP A 119 -17.01 -4.12 -6.99
C ASP A 119 -16.87 -3.21 -8.21
N SER A 120 -17.93 -2.47 -8.57
CA SER A 120 -17.88 -1.52 -9.67
C SER A 120 -16.86 -0.40 -9.45
N LEU A 121 -16.68 0.10 -8.22
CA LEU A 121 -15.67 1.12 -7.90
C LEU A 121 -14.25 0.53 -7.96
N VAL A 122 -14.07 -0.71 -7.50
CA VAL A 122 -12.80 -1.43 -7.56
C VAL A 122 -12.41 -1.68 -9.00
N ASP A 123 -13.30 -2.19 -9.84
CA ASP A 123 -13.09 -2.39 -11.28
C ASP A 123 -12.79 -1.09 -11.99
N ALA A 124 -13.51 -0.03 -11.65
CA ALA A 124 -13.32 1.29 -12.24
C ALA A 124 -12.00 1.95 -11.80
N GLY A 125 -11.38 1.52 -10.70
CA GLY A 125 -10.04 1.94 -10.31
C GLY A 125 -9.92 2.86 -9.10
N ILE A 126 -10.82 2.71 -8.12
CA ILE A 126 -10.75 3.51 -6.90
C ILE A 126 -9.45 3.24 -6.12
N ALA A 127 -8.93 2.02 -6.13
CA ALA A 127 -7.71 1.63 -5.42
C ALA A 127 -6.50 2.49 -5.81
N GLU A 128 -6.28 2.69 -7.11
CA GLU A 128 -5.15 3.48 -7.59
C GLU A 128 -5.32 4.97 -7.24
N ILE A 129 -6.54 5.50 -7.35
CA ILE A 129 -6.83 6.88 -6.94
C ILE A 129 -6.51 7.06 -5.46
N LEU A 130 -7.00 6.19 -4.57
CA LEU A 130 -6.77 6.35 -3.13
C LEU A 130 -5.29 6.17 -2.79
N ALA A 131 -4.61 5.17 -3.36
CA ALA A 131 -3.19 4.93 -3.09
C ALA A 131 -2.32 6.10 -3.54
N MET A 132 -2.55 6.65 -4.74
CA MET A 132 -1.87 7.85 -5.20
C MET A 132 -2.24 9.08 -4.35
N SER A 133 -3.51 9.25 -3.97
CA SER A 133 -3.96 10.38 -3.16
C SER A 133 -3.33 10.38 -1.77
N TYR A 134 -3.19 9.20 -1.18
CA TYR A 134 -2.45 9.01 0.06
C TYR A 134 -0.99 9.38 -0.15
N PHE A 135 -0.31 8.81 -1.15
CA PHE A 135 1.11 9.10 -1.40
C PHE A 135 1.39 10.55 -1.83
N PHE A 136 0.49 11.25 -2.48
CA PHE A 136 0.71 12.62 -2.96
C PHE A 136 0.03 13.67 -2.07
N GLU A 137 -0.38 13.28 -0.86
CA GLU A 137 -0.87 14.18 0.18
C GLU A 137 -2.05 15.03 -0.29
N GLU A 138 -3.07 14.39 -0.88
CA GLU A 138 -4.30 15.07 -1.27
C GLU A 138 -5.24 15.24 -0.08
N ASP A 139 -5.55 16.49 0.23
CA ASP A 139 -6.41 16.87 1.34
C ASP A 139 -7.85 17.19 0.90
N ASP A 140 -8.06 17.47 -0.38
CA ASP A 140 -9.33 17.82 -1.04
C ASP A 140 -9.87 16.71 -1.93
N LEU A 141 -9.74 15.45 -1.49
CA LEU A 141 -10.24 14.26 -2.20
C LEU A 141 -11.76 14.04 -2.06
N HIS A 142 -12.55 15.11 -2.16
CA HIS A 142 -14.00 15.01 -2.06
C HIS A 142 -14.63 14.38 -3.30
N LYS A 143 -15.88 13.93 -3.17
CA LYS A 143 -16.64 13.20 -4.21
C LYS A 143 -16.87 13.96 -5.53
N LYS A 144 -16.70 15.28 -5.57
CA LYS A 144 -16.71 16.04 -6.85
C LYS A 144 -15.37 16.04 -7.61
N ASN A 145 -14.28 15.67 -6.95
CA ASN A 145 -12.93 15.61 -7.54
C ASN A 145 -12.58 14.21 -8.05
N ILE A 146 -13.46 13.24 -7.86
CA ILE A 146 -13.38 11.89 -8.44
C ILE A 146 -14.63 11.71 -9.31
N GLY A 147 -14.49 11.04 -10.45
CA GLY A 147 -15.65 10.72 -11.28
C GLY A 147 -15.33 9.70 -12.36
N PHE A 148 -16.35 9.24 -13.05
CA PHE A 148 -16.21 8.34 -14.18
C PHE A 148 -15.90 9.14 -15.44
N SER A 149 -14.92 8.66 -16.22
CA SER A 149 -14.60 9.20 -17.54
C SER A 149 -15.31 8.40 -18.63
N GLY A 150 -16.47 8.91 -19.07
CA GLY A 150 -17.21 8.48 -20.26
C GLY A 150 -17.14 6.98 -20.61
N ASN A 151 -16.93 6.67 -21.89
CA ASN A 151 -16.98 5.32 -22.47
C ASN A 151 -16.06 4.29 -21.81
N SER A 152 -15.04 4.73 -21.05
CA SER A 152 -14.08 3.83 -20.42
C SER A 152 -14.59 3.21 -19.11
N LYS A 153 -15.63 3.78 -18.51
CA LYS A 153 -16.10 3.47 -17.14
C LYS A 153 -14.97 3.46 -16.09
N LYS A 154 -13.81 4.08 -16.38
CA LYS A 154 -12.71 4.24 -15.42
C LYS A 154 -13.00 5.43 -14.53
N LEU A 155 -12.70 5.29 -13.24
CA LEU A 155 -12.60 6.43 -12.34
C LEU A 155 -11.35 7.24 -12.67
N VAL A 156 -11.53 8.54 -12.70
CA VAL A 156 -10.53 9.57 -12.93
C VAL A 156 -10.58 10.58 -11.81
N ARG A 157 -9.48 11.30 -11.63
CA ARG A 157 -9.37 12.35 -10.62
C ARG A 157 -9.06 13.69 -11.26
N VAL A 158 -9.68 14.75 -10.76
CA VAL A 158 -9.49 16.14 -11.17
C VAL A 158 -9.19 17.01 -9.95
N ASP A 159 -8.75 18.24 -10.20
CA ASP A 159 -8.29 19.24 -9.21
C ASP A 159 -7.16 18.73 -8.30
N PHE A 160 -5.98 19.33 -8.44
CA PHE A 160 -4.75 18.88 -7.75
C PHE A 160 -4.11 20.01 -6.95
N ASP A 161 -4.83 21.10 -6.73
CA ASP A 161 -4.30 22.30 -6.11
C ASP A 161 -4.09 22.14 -4.59
N MET A 162 -4.64 21.07 -4.02
CA MET A 162 -4.54 20.67 -2.61
C MET A 162 -3.73 19.39 -2.40
N SER A 163 -3.15 18.84 -3.48
CA SER A 163 -2.09 17.84 -3.42
C SER A 163 -0.79 18.45 -2.93
N ALA A 164 0.12 17.62 -2.41
CA ALA A 164 1.30 18.05 -1.67
C ALA A 164 0.91 18.94 -0.47
N TYR A 165 -0.17 18.57 0.23
CA TYR A 165 -0.85 19.46 1.17
C TYR A 165 0.09 20.07 2.20
N VAL A 166 1.03 19.26 2.72
CA VAL A 166 2.05 19.68 3.70
C VAL A 166 2.82 20.92 3.23
N MET A 167 3.11 21.00 1.93
CA MET A 167 3.80 22.13 1.33
C MET A 167 2.83 23.24 0.91
N VAL A 168 1.72 22.91 0.26
CA VAL A 168 0.80 23.94 -0.30
C VAL A 168 -0.03 24.66 0.76
N SER A 169 -0.20 24.08 1.96
CA SER A 169 -0.92 24.71 3.07
C SER A 169 -0.17 25.88 3.70
N ARG A 170 1.11 26.06 3.37
CA ARG A 170 1.92 27.15 3.90
C ARG A 170 1.35 28.51 3.53
N SER A 171 1.48 29.47 4.44
CA SER A 171 0.87 30.79 4.31
C SER A 171 1.42 31.62 3.15
N ASP A 172 2.67 31.38 2.74
CA ASP A 172 3.29 32.01 1.56
C ASP A 172 2.68 31.53 0.23
N LEU A 173 1.99 30.39 0.22
CA LEU A 173 1.34 29.86 -0.97
C LEU A 173 -0.17 30.10 -1.01
N ARG A 174 -0.88 29.93 0.12
CA ARG A 174 -2.35 29.98 0.17
C ARG A 174 -2.91 30.99 1.16
N GLY A 175 -2.08 31.88 1.69
CA GLY A 175 -2.46 32.85 2.72
C GLY A 175 -2.71 32.21 4.09
N PRO A 176 -3.03 33.02 5.12
CA PRO A 176 -3.36 32.50 6.44
C PRO A 176 -4.65 31.67 6.37
N ARG A 177 -4.55 30.36 6.64
CA ARG A 177 -5.70 29.46 6.79
C ARG A 177 -6.06 29.32 8.26
N SER A 178 -7.36 29.32 8.55
CA SER A 178 -7.87 28.99 9.88
C SER A 178 -7.73 27.49 10.11
N TYR A 179 -6.70 27.07 10.85
CA TYR A 179 -6.49 25.67 11.25
C TYR A 179 -7.45 25.20 12.38
N THR A 180 -8.49 25.99 12.66
CA THR A 180 -9.40 25.84 13.81
C THR A 180 -10.15 24.52 13.90
N PHE A 181 -10.04 23.65 12.89
CA PHE A 181 -10.77 22.38 12.82
C PHE A 181 -9.88 21.14 12.69
N ARG A 182 -8.55 21.25 12.87
CA ARG A 182 -7.63 20.10 12.80
C ARG A 182 -6.98 19.82 14.14
N SER A 183 -6.90 18.55 14.49
CA SER A 183 -6.16 18.04 15.65
C SER A 183 -4.65 17.96 15.39
N ALA A 184 -4.24 17.91 14.12
CA ALA A 184 -2.85 17.76 13.69
C ALA A 184 -2.36 18.96 12.87
N THR A 185 -1.05 19.25 12.98
CA THR A 185 -0.37 20.17 12.07
C THR A 185 -0.32 19.58 10.65
N PRO A 186 -0.17 20.39 9.59
CA PRO A 186 -0.09 19.89 8.22
C PRO A 186 0.92 18.76 8.06
N GLU A 187 2.10 18.85 8.69
CA GLU A 187 3.18 17.87 8.60
C GLU A 187 2.78 16.48 9.11
N LYS A 188 1.88 16.39 10.08
CA LYS A 188 1.37 15.12 10.63
C LYS A 188 0.12 14.62 9.92
N THR A 189 -0.49 15.42 9.05
CA THR A 189 -1.76 15.07 8.39
C THR A 189 -1.61 13.88 7.43
N PHE A 190 -0.40 13.66 6.90
CA PHE A 190 -0.15 12.64 5.88
C PHE A 190 1.02 11.72 6.20
N ASP A 191 1.31 11.47 7.48
CA ASP A 191 2.40 10.54 7.81
C ASP A 191 2.16 9.16 7.18
N ILE A 192 3.21 8.56 6.65
CA ILE A 192 3.14 7.21 6.09
C ILE A 192 3.57 6.25 7.19
N THR A 193 2.67 5.35 7.57
CA THR A 193 2.94 4.36 8.63
C THR A 193 2.56 2.96 8.18
N ALA A 194 3.27 1.96 8.72
CA ALA A 194 2.92 0.55 8.51
C ALA A 194 1.46 0.24 8.95
N ARG A 195 0.95 0.95 9.97
CA ARG A 195 -0.41 0.79 10.48
C ARG A 195 -1.44 1.19 9.41
N ASP A 196 -1.30 2.37 8.82
CA ASP A 196 -2.16 2.84 7.74
C ASP A 196 -2.08 1.92 6.52
N LEU A 197 -0.87 1.52 6.13
CA LEU A 197 -0.65 0.63 4.98
C LEU A 197 -1.23 -0.77 5.21
N SER A 198 -1.28 -1.26 6.45
CA SER A 198 -1.88 -2.55 6.80
C SER A 198 -3.41 -2.53 6.84
N GLN A 199 -4.01 -1.38 7.10
CA GLN A 199 -5.47 -1.20 7.19
C GLN A 199 -6.06 -0.46 5.98
N PHE A 200 -5.23 -0.11 5.00
CA PHE A 200 -5.60 0.70 3.85
C PHE A 200 -6.89 0.17 3.17
N PRO A 201 -7.90 1.02 2.93
CA PRO A 201 -7.87 2.49 2.97
C PRO A 201 -8.28 3.11 4.31
N LYS A 202 -8.44 2.33 5.39
CA LYS A 202 -8.74 2.86 6.73
C LYS A 202 -7.49 3.51 7.32
N LEU A 203 -7.41 4.84 7.22
CA LEU A 203 -6.29 5.62 7.76
C LEU A 203 -6.49 5.88 9.25
N VAL A 204 -5.52 5.47 10.06
CA VAL A 204 -5.48 5.63 11.52
C VAL A 204 -4.57 6.80 11.90
N ASP A 205 -3.36 6.83 11.34
CA ASP A 205 -2.32 7.80 11.69
C ASP A 205 -2.42 9.07 10.82
N ALA A 206 -2.60 8.91 9.50
CA ALA A 206 -2.91 10.04 8.61
C ALA A 206 -4.36 10.52 8.80
N ASP A 207 -4.60 11.83 8.62
CA ASP A 207 -5.91 12.46 8.82
C ASP A 207 -6.30 13.49 7.73
N PRO A 208 -6.29 13.12 6.42
CA PRO A 208 -6.71 14.04 5.37
C PRO A 208 -8.16 14.48 5.56
N HIS A 209 -8.49 15.72 5.21
CA HIS A 209 -9.82 16.26 5.51
C HIS A 209 -10.94 15.57 4.71
N TYR A 210 -10.75 15.39 3.40
CA TYR A 210 -11.76 14.81 2.51
C TYR A 210 -11.42 13.38 2.06
N PHE A 211 -10.76 12.57 2.90
CA PHE A 211 -10.51 11.17 2.55
C PHE A 211 -11.79 10.32 2.69
N PRO A 212 -12.12 9.39 1.77
CA PRO A 212 -13.40 8.66 1.80
C PRO A 212 -13.68 7.81 3.06
N THR A 213 -12.64 7.40 3.78
CA THR A 213 -12.76 6.63 5.04
C THR A 213 -12.68 7.52 6.29
N LYS A 214 -12.65 8.84 6.13
CA LYS A 214 -12.60 9.83 7.22
C LYS A 214 -13.93 10.55 7.33
N TYR A 215 -14.64 10.28 8.41
CA TYR A 215 -15.85 11.03 8.72
C TYR A 215 -15.49 12.43 9.25
N ARG A 216 -16.20 13.43 8.75
CA ARG A 216 -16.18 14.81 9.25
C ARG A 216 -17.62 15.22 9.49
N VAL A 217 -17.88 15.82 10.66
CA VAL A 217 -19.21 16.37 10.96
C VAL A 217 -19.54 17.41 9.89
N ASN A 218 -20.79 17.38 9.42
CA ASN A 218 -21.37 18.00 8.22
C ASN A 218 -21.27 19.54 8.08
N THR A 219 -20.19 20.18 8.53
CA THR A 219 -19.94 21.61 8.27
C THR A 219 -19.37 21.85 6.87
N SER A 220 -18.94 20.81 6.15
CA SER A 220 -18.54 20.90 4.75
C SER A 220 -19.55 20.19 3.83
N PRO A 221 -20.12 20.89 2.82
CA PRO A 221 -21.09 20.31 1.90
C PRO A 221 -20.50 19.24 0.97
N HIS A 222 -19.18 19.05 0.97
CA HIS A 222 -18.48 18.08 0.12
C HIS A 222 -17.92 16.89 0.89
N ALA A 223 -18.13 16.82 2.22
CA ALA A 223 -17.71 15.70 3.03
C ALA A 223 -18.51 14.42 2.71
N TYR A 224 -17.90 13.27 3.03
CA TYR A 224 -18.57 11.98 2.96
C TYR A 224 -19.49 11.81 4.18
N SER A 225 -20.74 11.45 3.94
CA SER A 225 -21.70 11.07 4.97
C SER A 225 -21.21 9.86 5.76
N SER A 226 -21.75 9.66 6.96
CA SER A 226 -21.41 8.49 7.80
C SER A 226 -21.68 7.16 7.07
N HIS A 227 -22.75 7.11 6.27
CA HIS A 227 -23.08 5.95 5.46
C HIS A 227 -22.03 5.72 4.35
N GLU A 228 -21.69 6.74 3.56
CA GLU A 228 -20.64 6.64 2.54
C GLU A 228 -19.31 6.17 3.16
N VAL A 229 -18.90 6.76 4.30
CA VAL A 229 -17.67 6.36 5.02
C VAL A 229 -17.71 4.89 5.41
N SER A 230 -18.83 4.41 5.95
CA SER A 230 -18.98 3.00 6.33
C SER A 230 -18.79 2.06 5.14
N VAL A 231 -19.25 2.46 3.95
CA VAL A 231 -19.09 1.68 2.73
C VAL A 231 -17.64 1.71 2.25
N PHE A 232 -16.99 2.88 2.20
CA PHE A 232 -15.58 2.96 1.82
C PHE A 232 -14.66 2.21 2.80
N LEU A 233 -15.04 2.07 4.08
CA LEU A 233 -14.31 1.23 5.04
C LEU A 233 -14.37 -0.26 4.68
N ALA A 234 -15.44 -0.74 4.04
CA ALA A 234 -15.57 -2.13 3.60
C ALA A 234 -14.53 -2.51 2.53
N LEU A 235 -13.98 -1.54 1.78
CA LEU A 235 -12.87 -1.78 0.83
C LEU A 235 -11.63 -2.39 1.50
N SER A 236 -11.44 -2.19 2.81
CA SER A 236 -10.32 -2.78 3.56
C SER A 236 -10.37 -4.32 3.63
N HIS A 237 -11.50 -4.92 3.28
CA HIS A 237 -11.73 -6.36 3.21
C HIS A 237 -11.82 -6.89 1.77
N HIS A 238 -11.78 -6.02 0.75
CA HIS A 238 -11.91 -6.42 -0.65
C HIS A 238 -10.54 -6.83 -1.23
N ALA A 239 -10.43 -8.09 -1.67
CA ALA A 239 -9.15 -8.68 -2.11
C ALA A 239 -8.54 -7.95 -3.32
N ASP A 240 -9.34 -7.64 -4.35
CA ASP A 240 -8.81 -6.91 -5.51
C ASP A 240 -8.46 -5.45 -5.22
N PHE A 241 -9.24 -4.74 -4.39
CA PHE A 241 -8.88 -3.40 -3.93
C PHE A 241 -7.48 -3.40 -3.31
N PHE A 242 -7.23 -4.36 -2.44
CA PHE A 242 -5.96 -4.54 -1.76
C PHE A 242 -4.80 -4.81 -2.72
N LYS A 243 -4.97 -5.79 -3.62
CA LYS A 243 -3.97 -6.13 -4.64
C LYS A 243 -3.64 -4.94 -5.53
N ARG A 244 -4.66 -4.20 -5.97
CA ARG A 244 -4.53 -3.02 -6.83
C ARG A 244 -3.84 -1.86 -6.09
N SER A 245 -4.17 -1.66 -4.81
CA SER A 245 -3.51 -0.65 -3.96
C SER A 245 -2.02 -0.95 -3.79
N TYR A 246 -1.64 -2.18 -3.45
CA TYR A 246 -0.22 -2.56 -3.33
C TYR A 246 0.51 -2.59 -4.66
N GLN A 247 -0.16 -2.89 -5.76
CA GLN A 247 0.42 -2.69 -7.09
C GLN A 247 0.75 -1.21 -7.34
N THR A 248 -0.15 -0.27 -7.01
CA THR A 248 0.13 1.17 -7.16
C THR A 248 1.28 1.61 -6.24
N PHE A 249 1.28 1.17 -4.98
CA PHE A 249 2.38 1.47 -4.07
C PHE A 249 3.72 0.88 -4.54
N LEU A 250 3.72 -0.35 -5.07
CA LEU A 250 4.91 -0.97 -5.67
C LEU A 250 5.40 -0.14 -6.86
N LYS A 251 4.51 0.29 -7.76
CA LYS A 251 4.85 1.16 -8.88
C LYS A 251 5.51 2.47 -8.43
N ILE A 252 5.02 3.07 -7.35
CA ILE A 252 5.59 4.30 -6.77
C ILE A 252 7.01 4.06 -6.23
N ILE A 253 7.24 3.01 -5.43
CA ILE A 253 8.57 2.75 -4.83
C ILE A 253 9.60 2.26 -5.86
N LEU A 254 9.17 1.65 -6.97
CA LEU A 254 10.06 1.26 -8.06
C LEU A 254 10.41 2.44 -8.96
N MET A 255 9.55 3.45 -9.07
CA MET A 255 9.77 4.61 -9.95
C MET A 255 11.11 5.33 -9.64
N PRO A 256 12.01 5.56 -10.62
CA PRO A 256 13.31 6.17 -10.36
C PRO A 256 13.16 7.58 -9.82
N GLU A 257 14.05 7.97 -8.89
CA GLU A 257 14.04 9.33 -8.33
C GLU A 257 14.23 10.39 -9.41
N ALA A 258 15.02 10.08 -10.44
CA ALA A 258 15.20 10.93 -11.61
C ALA A 258 13.88 11.24 -12.33
N SER A 259 12.92 10.30 -12.35
CA SER A 259 11.61 10.50 -12.97
C SER A 259 10.77 11.52 -12.20
N PHE A 260 10.76 11.47 -10.86
CA PHE A 260 10.13 12.50 -10.02
C PHE A 260 10.77 13.86 -10.25
N LYS A 261 12.11 13.93 -10.21
CA LYS A 261 12.89 15.16 -10.42
C LYS A 261 12.57 15.81 -11.76
N LYS A 262 12.68 15.04 -12.85
CA LYS A 262 12.40 15.50 -14.22
C LYS A 262 10.96 15.94 -14.40
N THR A 263 10.00 15.19 -13.84
CA THR A 263 8.59 15.53 -13.93
C THR A 263 8.31 16.86 -13.24
N ILE A 264 8.72 17.04 -11.98
CA ILE A 264 8.55 18.30 -11.25
C ILE A 264 9.22 19.46 -12.00
N ALA A 265 10.44 19.23 -12.53
CA ALA A 265 11.17 20.27 -13.25
C ALA A 265 10.53 20.70 -14.58
N ALA A 266 9.70 19.85 -15.18
CA ALA A 266 8.97 20.17 -16.39
C ALA A 266 7.82 21.18 -16.16
N PHE A 267 7.37 21.34 -14.92
CA PHE A 267 6.21 22.16 -14.55
C PHE A 267 6.55 23.32 -13.60
N ILE A 268 7.51 23.14 -12.69
CA ILE A 268 7.92 24.15 -11.71
C ILE A 268 9.26 24.78 -12.15
N PRO A 269 9.37 26.11 -12.30
CA PRO A 269 10.62 26.78 -12.63
C PRO A 269 11.71 26.55 -11.57
N GLN A 270 12.98 26.58 -11.98
CA GLN A 270 14.10 26.60 -11.03
C GLN A 270 13.96 27.81 -10.08
N GLY A 271 14.15 27.57 -8.78
CA GLY A 271 14.00 28.58 -7.72
C GLY A 271 12.61 28.64 -7.08
N ASN A 272 11.55 28.21 -7.77
CA ASN A 272 10.16 28.24 -7.26
C ASN A 272 9.84 26.99 -6.39
N ASN A 273 10.60 26.74 -5.33
CA ASN A 273 10.46 25.54 -4.48
C ASN A 273 10.69 24.20 -5.21
N GLN A 274 11.17 24.21 -6.46
CA GLN A 274 11.37 23.00 -7.26
C GLN A 274 12.19 21.94 -6.52
N ALA A 275 13.35 22.29 -5.98
CA ALA A 275 14.20 21.36 -5.22
C ALA A 275 13.49 20.83 -3.97
N THR A 276 12.80 21.70 -3.23
CA THR A 276 12.01 21.32 -2.04
C THR A 276 10.94 20.27 -2.38
N PHE A 277 10.20 20.45 -3.46
CA PHE A 277 9.20 19.47 -3.91
C PHE A 277 9.85 18.15 -4.35
N GLN A 278 10.98 18.22 -5.04
CA GLN A 278 11.72 17.03 -5.46
C GLN A 278 12.20 16.22 -4.26
N ASP A 279 12.87 16.87 -3.31
CA ASP A 279 13.42 16.23 -2.13
C ASP A 279 12.29 15.67 -1.24
N HIS A 280 11.18 16.40 -1.10
CA HIS A 280 10.00 15.94 -0.36
C HIS A 280 9.46 14.61 -0.90
N PHE A 281 9.18 14.51 -2.21
CA PHE A 281 8.60 13.29 -2.77
C PHE A 281 9.59 12.13 -2.84
N ILE A 282 10.90 12.41 -2.91
CA ILE A 282 11.92 11.37 -2.78
C ILE A 282 11.95 10.83 -1.35
N ALA A 283 12.01 11.71 -0.34
CA ALA A 283 11.99 11.31 1.06
C ALA A 283 10.72 10.50 1.38
N ARG A 284 9.58 10.96 0.86
CA ARG A 284 8.28 10.30 1.03
C ARG A 284 8.21 8.95 0.32
N LYS A 285 8.78 8.81 -0.87
CA LYS A 285 8.94 7.52 -1.57
C LYS A 285 9.76 6.53 -0.73
N GLN A 286 10.88 6.98 -0.17
CA GLN A 286 11.73 6.14 0.69
C GLN A 286 10.99 5.73 1.97
N LYS A 287 10.26 6.66 2.59
CA LYS A 287 9.40 6.37 3.74
C LYS A 287 8.32 5.34 3.40
N LEU A 288 7.65 5.46 2.24
CA LEU A 288 6.70 4.46 1.76
C LEU A 288 7.33 3.08 1.63
N LYS A 289 8.51 2.97 1.02
CA LYS A 289 9.25 1.70 0.92
C LYS A 289 9.50 1.08 2.31
N ILE A 290 10.06 1.87 3.23
CA ILE A 290 10.39 1.42 4.59
C ILE A 290 9.17 0.94 5.37
N GLU A 291 8.03 1.61 5.22
CA GLU A 291 6.82 1.24 5.96
C GLU A 291 6.06 0.07 5.31
N LEU A 292 6.05 -0.03 3.98
CA LEU A 292 5.43 -1.15 3.25
C LEU A 292 6.04 -2.50 3.64
N ILE A 293 7.38 -2.59 3.66
CA ILE A 293 8.10 -3.83 3.98
C ILE A 293 7.90 -4.27 5.43
N LYS A 294 7.36 -3.42 6.31
CA LYS A 294 6.99 -3.81 7.68
C LYS A 294 5.61 -4.48 7.75
N THR A 295 4.81 -4.42 6.68
CA THR A 295 3.43 -4.90 6.72
C THR A 295 3.33 -6.37 6.30
N LEU A 296 2.72 -7.21 7.15
CA LEU A 296 2.47 -8.62 6.85
C LEU A 296 1.62 -8.80 5.59
N LYS A 297 0.64 -7.92 5.41
CA LYS A 297 -0.22 -7.91 4.24
C LYS A 297 0.57 -7.65 2.94
N PHE A 298 1.48 -6.67 2.91
CA PHE A 298 2.33 -6.46 1.73
C PHE A 298 3.24 -7.65 1.49
N ARG A 299 3.76 -8.29 2.55
CA ARG A 299 4.53 -9.54 2.42
C ARG A 299 3.71 -10.63 1.74
N SER A 300 2.46 -10.86 2.15
CA SER A 300 1.58 -11.85 1.51
C SER A 300 1.33 -11.52 0.04
N PHE A 301 1.06 -10.25 -0.28
CA PHE A 301 0.94 -9.79 -1.68
C PHE A 301 2.23 -10.03 -2.48
N TRP A 302 3.39 -9.71 -1.88
CA TRP A 302 4.69 -9.85 -2.49
C TRP A 302 4.95 -11.31 -2.86
N GLN A 303 4.86 -12.22 -1.88
CA GLN A 303 5.06 -13.66 -2.09
C GLN A 303 4.13 -14.24 -3.15
N ALA A 304 2.86 -13.83 -3.16
CA ALA A 304 1.88 -14.37 -4.08
C ALA A 304 2.02 -13.86 -5.53
N SER A 305 2.50 -12.62 -5.73
CA SER A 305 2.24 -11.95 -7.02
C SER A 305 3.27 -10.92 -7.51
N HIS A 306 4.38 -10.69 -6.78
CA HIS A 306 5.32 -9.61 -7.12
C HIS A 306 5.89 -9.68 -8.53
N LYS A 307 6.30 -10.86 -9.01
CA LYS A 307 6.88 -11.04 -10.36
C LYS A 307 5.89 -10.69 -11.47
N VAL A 308 4.65 -11.18 -11.39
CA VAL A 308 3.60 -10.90 -12.39
C VAL A 308 3.22 -9.42 -12.38
N VAL A 309 3.08 -8.84 -11.19
CA VAL A 309 2.78 -7.40 -11.05
C VAL A 309 3.92 -6.55 -11.59
N PHE A 310 5.18 -6.96 -11.37
CA PHE A 310 6.35 -6.25 -11.86
C PHE A 310 6.41 -6.20 -13.39
N GLU A 311 6.16 -7.31 -14.08
CA GLU A 311 6.11 -7.33 -15.55
C GLU A 311 4.98 -6.44 -16.09
N LYS A 312 3.82 -6.41 -15.42
CA LYS A 312 2.76 -5.45 -15.75
C LYS A 312 3.22 -4.00 -15.54
N ILE A 313 3.94 -3.69 -14.46
CA ILE A 313 4.49 -2.34 -14.22
C ILE A 313 5.46 -1.94 -15.35
N ILE A 314 6.36 -2.82 -15.75
CA ILE A 314 7.28 -2.57 -16.89
C ILE A 314 6.49 -2.29 -18.16
N HIS A 315 5.48 -3.11 -18.47
CA HIS A 315 4.63 -2.93 -19.63
C HIS A 315 3.92 -1.57 -19.62
N ASP A 316 3.26 -1.24 -18.50
CA ASP A 316 2.53 0.02 -18.34
C ASP A 316 3.45 1.24 -18.52
N ILE A 317 4.67 1.19 -17.98
CA ILE A 317 5.66 2.27 -18.12
C ILE A 317 6.20 2.35 -19.54
N ALA A 318 6.42 1.21 -20.21
CA ALA A 318 6.82 1.20 -21.62
C ALA A 318 5.75 1.83 -22.52
N GLN A 319 4.47 1.55 -22.28
CA GLN A 319 3.35 2.20 -22.97
C GLN A 319 3.31 3.70 -22.70
N TYR A 320 3.51 4.12 -21.44
CA TYR A 320 3.63 5.53 -21.09
C TYR A 320 4.76 6.21 -21.89
N ASN A 321 5.96 5.61 -21.91
CA ASN A 321 7.11 6.13 -22.65
C ASN A 321 6.84 6.25 -24.15
N ALA A 322 6.17 5.26 -24.75
CA ALA A 322 5.79 5.25 -26.16
C ALA A 322 4.74 6.32 -26.50
N SER A 323 3.89 6.69 -25.54
CA SER A 323 2.88 7.75 -25.71
C SER A 323 3.46 9.17 -25.70
N LEU A 324 4.70 9.34 -25.21
CA LEU A 324 5.38 10.62 -25.15
C LEU A 324 5.94 11.02 -26.52
N LYS A 325 5.65 12.27 -26.92
CA LYS A 325 6.24 12.88 -28.12
C LYS A 325 7.75 13.04 -27.96
N ASP A 326 8.51 13.01 -29.06
CA ASP A 326 9.98 13.04 -29.01
C ASP A 326 10.57 14.28 -28.32
N LYS A 327 9.90 15.43 -28.43
CA LYS A 327 10.28 16.66 -27.72
C LYS A 327 10.10 16.60 -26.19
N TYR A 328 9.59 15.48 -25.68
CA TYR A 328 9.41 15.16 -24.26
C TYR A 328 10.14 13.84 -23.91
N SER A 329 11.07 13.39 -24.77
CA SER A 329 11.80 12.13 -24.59
C SER A 329 12.63 12.11 -23.31
N GLU A 330 13.06 13.27 -22.82
CA GLU A 330 13.77 13.43 -21.56
C GLU A 330 12.95 13.02 -20.33
N LEU A 331 11.61 13.03 -20.46
CA LEU A 331 10.65 12.59 -19.43
C LEU A 331 10.34 11.10 -19.49
N ARG A 332 10.88 10.36 -20.46
CA ARG A 332 10.77 8.90 -20.47
C ARG A 332 11.41 8.33 -19.22
N VAL A 333 10.74 7.35 -18.63
CA VAL A 333 11.21 6.60 -17.48
C VAL A 333 12.24 5.59 -17.93
N ASP A 334 13.37 5.53 -17.23
CA ASP A 334 14.40 4.54 -17.45
C ASP A 334 13.93 3.18 -16.91
N LEU A 335 13.67 2.23 -17.81
CA LEU A 335 13.19 0.89 -17.47
C LEU A 335 14.28 0.03 -16.81
N ASP A 336 15.56 0.27 -17.10
CA ASP A 336 16.65 -0.48 -16.48
C ASP A 336 16.82 -0.06 -15.02
N LEU A 337 16.62 1.22 -14.72
CA LEU A 337 16.55 1.70 -13.33
C LEU A 337 15.33 1.14 -12.58
N ILE A 338 14.18 0.93 -13.24
CA ILE A 338 13.03 0.23 -12.63
C ILE A 338 13.42 -1.20 -12.26
N ARG A 339 14.08 -1.94 -13.18
CA ARG A 339 14.56 -3.31 -12.93
C ARG A 339 15.54 -3.37 -11.77
N LYS A 340 16.53 -2.47 -11.77
CA LYS A 340 17.48 -2.35 -10.67
C LYS A 340 16.79 -2.09 -9.32
N ASN A 341 15.84 -1.15 -9.26
CA ASN A 341 15.11 -0.87 -8.02
C ASN A 341 14.29 -2.07 -7.54
N TYR A 342 13.80 -2.89 -8.47
CA TYR A 342 13.08 -4.13 -8.16
C TYR A 342 14.02 -5.20 -7.61
N ASP A 343 15.19 -5.41 -8.22
CA ASP A 343 16.19 -6.35 -7.74
C ASP A 343 16.69 -5.97 -6.34
N GLU A 344 16.93 -4.68 -6.09
CA GLU A 344 17.28 -4.16 -4.76
C GLU A 344 16.16 -4.43 -3.74
N LEU A 345 14.89 -4.26 -4.14
CA LEU A 345 13.75 -4.56 -3.27
C LEU A 345 13.62 -6.08 -3.01
N CYS A 346 13.91 -6.95 -3.99
CA CYS A 346 13.97 -8.39 -3.76
C CYS A 346 14.98 -8.75 -2.67
N LEU A 347 16.20 -8.20 -2.75
CA LEU A 347 17.24 -8.40 -1.73
C LEU A 347 16.82 -7.89 -0.35
N ASP A 348 16.18 -6.72 -0.28
CA ASP A 348 15.64 -6.18 0.97
C ASP A 348 14.58 -7.11 1.57
N MET A 349 13.66 -7.63 0.74
CA MET A 349 12.60 -8.54 1.16
C MET A 349 13.17 -9.89 1.64
N GLU A 350 14.15 -10.46 0.93
CA GLU A 350 14.84 -11.69 1.33
C GLU A 350 15.59 -11.52 2.66
N LYS A 351 16.28 -10.39 2.84
CA LYS A 351 16.99 -10.09 4.09
C LYS A 351 16.07 -9.98 5.29
N ILE A 352 14.88 -9.40 5.11
CA ILE A 352 13.93 -9.15 6.20
C ILE A 352 13.13 -10.41 6.55
N PHE A 353 12.78 -11.21 5.53
CA PHE A 353 11.83 -12.31 5.69
C PHE A 353 12.45 -13.69 5.60
N GLY A 354 13.76 -13.79 5.42
CA GLY A 354 14.46 -15.02 5.12
C GLY A 354 14.24 -15.44 3.67
N VAL A 355 14.84 -16.58 3.33
CA VAL A 355 14.75 -17.24 2.02
C VAL A 355 13.28 -17.25 1.54
N PRO A 356 12.99 -16.93 0.26
CA PRO A 356 11.62 -16.88 -0.24
C PRO A 356 10.87 -18.18 0.06
N VAL A 357 9.59 -18.08 0.42
CA VAL A 357 8.72 -19.26 0.64
C VAL A 357 8.70 -20.17 -0.59
N SER A 358 9.00 -19.69 -1.79
CA SER A 358 9.15 -20.55 -2.97
C SER A 358 10.31 -21.56 -2.86
N GLU A 359 11.40 -21.23 -2.17
CA GLU A 359 12.45 -22.22 -1.85
C GLU A 359 12.02 -23.10 -0.67
N VAL A 360 11.19 -22.62 0.26
CA VAL A 360 10.60 -23.46 1.34
C VAL A 360 9.59 -24.45 0.76
N ASP A 361 8.84 -24.09 -0.27
CA ASP A 361 7.92 -24.95 -1.01
C ASP A 361 8.70 -25.94 -1.89
N GLU A 362 9.80 -25.53 -2.51
CA GLU A 362 10.73 -26.46 -3.19
C GLU A 362 11.41 -27.40 -2.20
N LEU A 363 11.83 -26.94 -1.02
CA LEU A 363 12.41 -27.76 0.05
C LEU A 363 11.38 -28.67 0.72
N ALA A 364 10.15 -28.21 0.90
CA ALA A 364 9.04 -29.04 1.38
C ALA A 364 8.68 -30.07 0.31
N HIS A 365 8.67 -29.70 -0.96
CA HIS A 365 8.49 -30.61 -2.09
C HIS A 365 9.63 -31.64 -2.16
N ASP A 366 10.89 -31.23 -2.03
CA ASP A 366 12.07 -32.09 -2.05
C ASP A 366 12.10 -33.02 -0.84
N LEU A 367 11.72 -32.52 0.34
CA LEU A 367 11.55 -33.33 1.54
C LEU A 367 10.43 -34.36 1.35
N ILE A 368 9.31 -33.94 0.76
CA ILE A 368 8.18 -34.81 0.44
C ILE A 368 8.59 -35.87 -0.61
N VAL A 369 9.33 -35.49 -1.65
CA VAL A 369 9.89 -36.38 -2.68
C VAL A 369 10.91 -37.34 -2.06
N TRP A 370 11.73 -36.88 -1.12
CA TRP A 370 12.69 -37.69 -0.38
C TRP A 370 12.00 -38.72 0.52
N LEU A 371 10.98 -38.30 1.27
CA LEU A 371 10.15 -39.17 2.11
C LEU A 371 9.30 -40.15 1.28
N ASN A 372 9.04 -39.84 0.01
CA ASN A 372 8.30 -40.70 -0.91
C ASN A 372 9.12 -41.90 -1.42
N LYS A 373 10.44 -41.94 -1.21
CA LYS A 373 11.25 -43.15 -1.47
C LYS A 373 10.85 -44.24 -0.48
N ASP A 374 10.58 -45.45 -0.95
CA ASP A 374 10.09 -46.57 -0.10
C ASP A 374 11.03 -46.87 1.09
N GLU A 375 12.33 -46.69 0.89
CA GLU A 375 13.36 -46.82 1.93
C GLU A 375 13.27 -45.76 3.05
N HIS A 376 12.65 -44.61 2.78
CA HIS A 376 12.49 -43.48 3.70
C HIS A 376 11.07 -43.35 4.27
N ARG A 377 10.04 -43.91 3.63
CA ARG A 377 8.67 -43.94 4.15
C ARG A 377 8.59 -44.53 5.56
N SER A 378 9.35 -45.59 5.82
CA SER A 378 9.43 -46.20 7.15
C SER A 378 10.05 -45.29 8.22
N ILE A 379 10.80 -44.25 7.83
CA ILE A 379 11.38 -43.24 8.74
C ILE A 379 10.31 -42.21 9.09
N ALA A 380 9.53 -41.75 8.10
CA ALA A 380 8.42 -40.82 8.31
C ALA A 380 7.37 -41.38 9.28
N VAL A 381 6.98 -42.64 9.07
CA VAL A 381 6.01 -43.36 9.92
C VAL A 381 6.55 -43.52 11.34
N ARG A 382 7.79 -44.00 11.51
CA ARG A 382 8.42 -44.16 12.83
C ARG A 382 8.60 -42.83 13.57
N LEU A 383 8.84 -41.74 12.85
CA LEU A 383 8.94 -40.41 13.43
C LEU A 383 7.59 -39.94 13.97
N LEU A 384 6.52 -40.07 13.19
CA LEU A 384 5.17 -39.74 13.64
C LEU A 384 4.74 -40.61 14.82
N GLU A 385 4.99 -41.91 14.76
CA GLU A 385 4.75 -42.83 15.87
C GLU A 385 5.53 -42.42 17.13
N SER A 386 6.79 -41.98 17.00
CA SER A 386 7.60 -41.49 18.12
C SER A 386 7.11 -40.15 18.68
N ILE A 387 6.60 -39.26 17.83
CA ILE A 387 5.97 -38.00 18.25
C ILE A 387 4.68 -38.28 19.00
N VAL A 388 3.81 -39.12 18.44
CA VAL A 388 2.57 -39.58 19.08
C VAL A 388 2.87 -40.24 20.41
N ALA A 389 3.82 -41.18 20.46
CA ALA A 389 4.22 -41.89 21.67
C ALA A 389 4.74 -40.93 22.75
N ALA A 390 5.61 -39.97 22.38
CA ALA A 390 6.11 -38.95 23.30
C ALA A 390 4.99 -38.05 23.84
N HIS A 391 4.01 -37.69 22.99
CA HIS A 391 2.85 -36.89 23.40
C HIS A 391 1.92 -37.67 24.34
N THR A 392 1.66 -38.95 24.07
CA THR A 392 0.89 -39.83 24.97
C THR A 392 1.60 -40.17 26.26
N ALA A 393 2.95 -40.19 26.27
CA ALA A 393 3.74 -40.45 27.48
C ALA A 393 3.89 -39.21 28.38
N GLN A 394 3.73 -38.00 27.84
CA GLN A 394 3.96 -36.73 28.54
C GLN A 394 2.72 -36.08 29.17
N SER A 395 1.60 -36.80 29.32
CA SER A 395 0.51 -36.40 30.22
C SER A 395 0.89 -36.43 31.72
N ALA A 396 2.18 -36.57 32.07
CA ALA A 396 2.69 -36.59 33.43
C ALA A 396 3.88 -35.64 33.74
N GLY A 397 4.38 -34.80 32.81
CA GLY A 397 5.34 -33.76 33.20
C GLY A 397 6.17 -33.09 32.10
N TYR A 398 6.37 -31.77 32.30
CA TYR A 398 7.38 -30.86 31.72
C TYR A 398 7.16 -30.22 30.32
N LEU A 399 5.96 -30.30 29.74
CA LEU A 399 5.55 -29.44 28.61
C LEU A 399 4.19 -28.77 28.89
N SER A 400 4.03 -28.12 30.04
CA SER A 400 2.76 -27.48 30.45
C SER A 400 2.34 -26.27 29.61
N TRP A 401 3.23 -25.72 28.78
CA TRP A 401 2.96 -24.56 27.91
C TRP A 401 2.17 -24.89 26.62
N LEU A 402 1.90 -26.17 26.32
CA LEU A 402 1.07 -26.61 25.18
C LEU A 402 -0.31 -27.16 25.60
N SER A 403 -0.73 -26.96 26.85
CA SER A 403 -1.84 -27.71 27.47
C SER A 403 -3.27 -27.26 27.12
N TYR A 404 -3.47 -26.25 26.27
CA TYR A 404 -4.79 -25.94 25.70
C TYR A 404 -4.91 -26.58 24.30
N GLY A 405 -5.45 -27.80 24.22
CA GLY A 405 -5.78 -28.49 22.94
C GLY A 405 -5.39 -29.97 22.84
N SER A 406 -4.87 -30.60 23.91
CA SER A 406 -4.09 -31.85 23.84
C SER A 406 -4.81 -33.10 23.30
N GLY A 407 -6.13 -33.20 23.40
CA GLY A 407 -6.89 -34.36 22.90
C GLY A 407 -6.97 -34.39 21.37
N ILE A 408 -7.38 -33.27 20.78
CA ILE A 408 -7.66 -33.16 19.34
C ILE A 408 -6.36 -33.23 18.52
N ALA A 409 -5.28 -32.59 18.99
CA ALA A 409 -3.98 -32.66 18.32
C ALA A 409 -3.38 -34.07 18.34
N SER A 410 -3.55 -34.81 19.44
CA SER A 410 -3.10 -36.21 19.54
C SER A 410 -3.86 -37.11 18.56
N ASP A 411 -5.18 -36.93 18.44
CA ASP A 411 -6.00 -37.75 17.55
C ASP A 411 -5.79 -37.41 16.08
N GLN A 412 -5.56 -36.14 15.73
CA GLN A 412 -5.15 -35.74 14.39
C GLN A 412 -3.77 -36.32 14.01
N MET A 413 -2.79 -36.30 14.92
CA MET A 413 -1.48 -36.92 14.68
C MET A 413 -1.57 -38.45 14.54
N LYS A 414 -2.38 -39.13 15.38
CA LYS A 414 -2.63 -40.58 15.26
C LYS A 414 -3.30 -40.92 13.94
N LYS A 415 -4.31 -40.13 13.55
CA LYS A 415 -4.99 -40.29 12.26
C LYS A 415 -4.01 -40.10 11.11
N ALA A 416 -3.20 -39.04 11.13
CA ALA A 416 -2.20 -38.82 10.10
C ALA A 416 -1.15 -39.93 10.03
N ALA A 417 -0.66 -40.43 11.17
CA ALA A 417 0.27 -41.57 11.22
C ALA A 417 -0.37 -42.84 10.63
N SER A 418 -1.64 -43.11 10.96
CA SER A 418 -2.40 -44.23 10.41
C SER A 418 -2.63 -44.08 8.90
N ASP A 419 -3.02 -42.89 8.45
CA ASP A 419 -3.29 -42.60 7.04
C ASP A 419 -2.00 -42.70 6.21
N LEU A 420 -0.86 -42.24 6.77
CA LEU A 420 0.46 -42.40 6.18
C LEU A 420 0.91 -43.87 6.08
N SER A 421 0.64 -44.66 7.12
CA SER A 421 0.91 -46.11 7.11
C SER A 421 0.03 -46.86 6.09
N ALA A 422 -1.22 -46.41 5.92
CA ALA A 422 -2.16 -46.97 4.97
C ALA A 422 -1.97 -46.47 3.51
N ALA A 423 -1.17 -45.42 3.30
CA ALA A 423 -0.95 -44.83 1.98
C ALA A 423 -0.13 -45.75 1.07
N LYS A 424 -0.83 -46.53 0.22
CA LYS A 424 -0.20 -47.45 -0.75
C LYS A 424 0.30 -46.76 -2.02
N THR A 425 -0.01 -45.48 -2.22
CA THR A 425 0.36 -44.72 -3.41
C THR A 425 1.00 -43.39 -3.05
N THR A 426 1.83 -42.87 -3.94
CA THR A 426 2.46 -41.55 -3.78
C THR A 426 1.42 -40.44 -3.60
N ASN A 427 0.34 -40.42 -4.38
CA ASN A 427 -0.69 -39.39 -4.25
C ASN A 427 -1.40 -39.44 -2.89
N ALA A 428 -1.67 -40.64 -2.35
CA ALA A 428 -2.24 -40.78 -1.02
C ALA A 428 -1.28 -40.27 0.07
N PHE A 429 0.01 -40.54 -0.06
CA PHE A 429 1.04 -40.03 0.87
C PHE A 429 1.12 -38.48 0.83
N LEU A 430 1.16 -37.89 -0.37
CA LEU A 430 1.21 -36.44 -0.58
C LEU A 430 -0.01 -35.74 0.01
N GLN A 431 -1.19 -36.34 -0.14
CA GLN A 431 -2.43 -35.78 0.38
C GLN A 431 -2.43 -35.73 1.92
N VAL A 432 -1.92 -36.76 2.59
CA VAL A 432 -1.83 -36.76 4.06
C VAL A 432 -0.81 -35.74 4.56
N MET A 433 0.35 -35.62 3.90
CA MET A 433 1.36 -34.61 4.26
C MET A 433 0.86 -33.20 4.02
N SER A 434 0.21 -32.94 2.87
CA SER A 434 -0.37 -31.63 2.56
C SER A 434 -1.43 -31.22 3.59
N GLN A 435 -2.27 -32.17 4.04
CA GLN A 435 -3.24 -31.92 5.12
C GLN A 435 -2.57 -31.66 6.48
N LEU A 436 -1.39 -32.24 6.73
CA LEU A 436 -0.64 -31.99 7.96
C LEU A 436 0.02 -30.60 8.00
N PHE A 437 0.29 -30.02 6.82
CA PHE A 437 0.99 -28.74 6.65
C PHE A 437 0.12 -27.61 6.08
N SER A 438 -1.19 -27.81 5.90
CA SER A 438 -2.07 -26.79 5.30
C SER A 438 -2.23 -25.53 6.16
N HIS A 439 -1.73 -25.53 7.41
CA HIS A 439 -1.68 -24.39 8.34
C HIS A 439 -3.02 -23.64 8.50
N GLU A 440 -4.15 -24.32 8.29
CA GLU A 440 -5.49 -23.75 8.36
C GLU A 440 -5.91 -23.46 9.82
N SER A 441 -5.29 -24.13 10.79
CA SER A 441 -5.44 -23.86 12.23
C SER A 441 -4.11 -23.65 12.96
N GLU A 442 -4.15 -22.93 14.07
CA GLU A 442 -2.99 -22.73 14.96
C GLU A 442 -2.47 -24.06 15.53
N GLU A 443 -3.36 -25.03 15.71
CA GLU A 443 -3.03 -26.39 16.13
C GLU A 443 -2.24 -27.13 15.05
N GLN A 444 -2.64 -27.03 13.78
CA GLN A 444 -1.88 -27.60 12.67
C GLN A 444 -0.48 -26.98 12.58
N LYS A 445 -0.34 -25.67 12.78
CA LYS A 445 0.98 -25.03 12.87
C LYS A 445 1.83 -25.64 13.98
N ASN A 446 1.28 -25.82 15.18
CA ASN A 446 2.02 -26.43 16.30
C ASN A 446 2.41 -27.90 16.02
N ILE A 447 1.53 -28.67 15.37
CA ILE A 447 1.81 -30.04 14.92
C ILE A 447 2.98 -30.05 13.92
N SER A 448 2.95 -29.18 12.91
CA SER A 448 4.03 -29.05 11.93
C SER A 448 5.36 -28.68 12.61
N LYS A 449 5.34 -27.74 13.57
CA LYS A 449 6.52 -27.31 14.34
C LYS A 449 7.16 -28.49 15.10
N VAL A 450 6.37 -29.28 15.82
CA VAL A 450 6.87 -30.45 16.57
C VAL A 450 7.41 -31.52 15.62
N PHE A 451 6.71 -31.77 14.52
CA PHE A 451 7.14 -32.74 13.51
C PHE A 451 8.50 -32.38 12.91
N ILE A 452 8.66 -31.12 12.49
CA ILE A 452 9.89 -30.57 11.96
C ILE A 452 11.03 -30.65 12.98
N ALA A 453 10.79 -30.20 14.22
CA ALA A 453 11.82 -30.19 15.27
C ALA A 453 12.37 -31.59 15.57
N LYS A 454 11.56 -32.64 15.43
CA LYS A 454 12.01 -34.04 15.61
C LYS A 454 12.62 -34.65 14.35
N LEU A 455 12.24 -34.18 13.17
CA LEU A 455 12.77 -34.64 11.90
C LEU A 455 14.24 -34.21 11.71
N ILE A 456 14.57 -32.99 12.13
CA ILE A 456 15.89 -32.38 11.95
C ILE A 456 17.04 -33.27 12.50
N PRO A 457 17.04 -33.71 13.78
CA PRO A 457 18.13 -34.55 14.31
C PRO A 457 18.26 -35.92 13.64
N LEU A 458 17.18 -36.45 13.05
CA LEU A 458 17.20 -37.74 12.34
C LEU A 458 17.83 -37.62 10.96
N LEU A 459 17.55 -36.51 10.26
CA LEU A 459 18.14 -36.21 8.97
C LEU A 459 19.65 -35.90 9.10
N GLU A 460 20.07 -35.21 10.17
CA GLU A 460 21.48 -34.94 10.49
C GLU A 460 22.28 -36.25 10.70
N ARG A 461 21.70 -37.24 11.41
CA ARG A 461 22.34 -38.56 11.63
C ARG A 461 22.51 -39.39 10.35
N LYS A 462 21.72 -39.11 9.31
CA LYS A 462 21.74 -39.86 8.04
C LYS A 462 22.74 -39.30 7.02
N LYS A 463 23.51 -38.24 7.36
CA LYS A 463 24.48 -37.59 6.46
C LYS A 463 23.87 -37.17 5.11
N ILE A 464 22.65 -36.63 5.15
CA ILE A 464 22.12 -35.86 4.01
C ILE A 464 23.03 -34.63 3.87
N ALA A 465 23.39 -34.25 2.63
CA ALA A 465 24.42 -33.25 2.35
C ALA A 465 24.27 -32.02 3.28
N GLU A 466 25.32 -31.80 4.07
CA GLU A 466 25.35 -30.88 5.22
C GLU A 466 24.91 -29.46 4.84
N THR A 467 25.19 -29.05 3.60
CA THR A 467 24.83 -27.74 3.02
C THR A 467 23.35 -27.53 2.73
N ASP A 468 22.58 -28.56 2.38
CA ASP A 468 21.15 -28.43 2.05
C ASP A 468 20.30 -28.55 3.32
N MET A 469 20.76 -29.38 4.25
CA MET A 469 20.16 -29.56 5.57
C MET A 469 20.32 -28.33 6.46
N SER A 470 21.49 -27.70 6.53
CA SER A 470 21.67 -26.48 7.34
C SER A 470 20.79 -25.32 6.87
N LYS A 471 20.50 -25.22 5.56
CA LYS A 471 19.57 -24.22 5.01
C LYS A 471 18.12 -24.52 5.36
N LEU A 472 17.70 -25.79 5.24
CA LEU A 472 16.38 -26.27 5.66
C LEU A 472 16.14 -25.99 7.16
N VAL A 473 17.11 -26.37 7.99
CA VAL A 473 17.06 -26.19 9.45
C VAL A 473 17.01 -24.71 9.81
N ALA A 474 17.82 -23.87 9.17
CA ALA A 474 17.79 -22.42 9.41
C ALA A 474 16.44 -21.80 9.01
N ALA A 475 15.91 -22.11 7.83
CA ALA A 475 14.63 -21.60 7.36
C ALA A 475 13.45 -22.03 8.25
N LEU A 476 13.47 -23.27 8.74
CA LEU A 476 12.44 -23.80 9.63
C LEU A 476 12.55 -23.24 11.05
N ILE A 477 13.76 -23.08 11.60
CA ILE A 477 13.98 -22.42 12.89
C ILE A 477 13.50 -20.97 12.86
N ASP A 478 13.76 -20.24 11.77
CA ASP A 478 13.36 -18.83 11.61
C ASP A 478 11.83 -18.69 11.49
N ALA A 479 11.16 -19.62 10.79
CA ALA A 479 9.70 -19.71 10.74
C ALA A 479 9.05 -20.12 12.08
N MET A 480 9.84 -20.68 13.01
CA MET A 480 9.37 -21.20 14.29
C MET A 480 9.54 -20.23 15.46
N GLN A 481 10.31 -19.16 15.33
CA GLN A 481 10.49 -18.20 16.43
C GLN A 481 9.17 -17.47 16.73
N PRO A 482 8.69 -17.47 17.99
CA PRO A 482 7.60 -16.59 18.39
C PRO A 482 8.08 -15.14 18.28
N ASP A 483 7.20 -14.26 17.79
CA ASP A 483 7.45 -12.84 17.56
C ASP A 483 7.96 -12.19 18.86
N SER A 484 9.28 -12.00 18.97
CA SER A 484 9.95 -11.60 20.22
C SER A 484 9.77 -10.12 20.57
N ARG A 485 8.74 -9.47 20.01
CA ARG A 485 8.45 -8.04 20.18
C ARG A 485 7.09 -7.73 20.83
N SER A 486 6.50 -8.67 21.54
CA SER A 486 5.44 -8.38 22.53
C SER A 486 5.90 -8.74 23.94
N ASN A 487 6.89 -8.03 24.46
CA ASN A 487 7.21 -8.04 25.89
C ASN A 487 7.16 -6.60 26.41
N ASP A 488 5.96 -6.02 26.38
CA ASP A 488 5.61 -4.89 27.23
C ASP A 488 4.41 -5.32 28.07
N GLY A 489 4.67 -5.53 29.37
CA GLY A 489 3.65 -5.53 30.40
C GLY A 489 3.32 -6.87 31.06
N TRP A 490 4.27 -7.45 31.82
CA TRP A 490 3.97 -8.31 32.98
C TRP A 490 5.11 -8.23 34.01
N GLU A 491 5.17 -7.13 34.75
CA GLU A 491 5.70 -7.14 36.11
C GLU A 491 4.54 -6.88 37.09
N GLU A 492 4.61 -7.50 38.27
CA GLU A 492 3.67 -7.42 39.41
C GLU A 492 2.44 -8.35 39.42
N VAL A 493 2.67 -9.64 39.73
CA VAL A 493 1.86 -10.33 40.76
C VAL A 493 2.77 -11.27 41.56
N SER A 494 3.45 -10.73 42.56
CA SER A 494 4.00 -11.53 43.64
C SER A 494 3.99 -10.71 44.92
N HIS A 495 2.95 -10.86 45.74
CA HIS A 495 3.07 -10.92 47.20
C HIS A 495 1.68 -11.11 47.84
N CYS A 496 1.40 -12.31 48.33
CA CYS A 496 0.61 -12.46 49.54
C CYS A 496 1.04 -13.69 50.34
N SER A 497 1.07 -13.47 51.65
CA SER A 497 1.15 -14.39 52.81
C SER A 497 2.42 -15.21 53.04
N SER A 498 3.21 -14.76 54.03
CA SER A 498 3.48 -15.56 55.23
C SER A 498 3.97 -14.69 56.41
N ASN A 499 3.07 -14.48 57.36
CA ASN A 499 3.18 -14.39 58.83
C ASN A 499 4.50 -14.10 59.58
N ASN A 500 4.29 -13.25 60.62
CA ASN A 500 4.87 -13.21 61.97
C ASN A 500 6.32 -12.71 62.17
N PHE A 501 6.51 -11.56 62.83
CA PHE A 501 6.91 -11.46 64.25
C PHE A 501 7.10 -9.98 64.72
N LEU A 502 6.52 -9.70 65.90
CA LEU A 502 6.81 -8.72 66.97
C LEU A 502 7.26 -7.27 66.69
N GLU A 503 6.38 -6.37 67.16
CA GLU A 503 6.60 -5.28 68.14
C GLU A 503 7.88 -4.43 68.10
N GLY A 504 7.67 -3.12 68.02
CA GLY A 504 8.71 -2.12 68.32
C GLY A 504 8.32 -0.70 67.93
N SER A 505 7.36 -0.12 68.65
CA SER A 505 7.06 1.30 68.66
C SER A 505 8.31 2.16 68.89
N PHE A 506 8.51 3.26 68.15
CA PHE A 506 8.65 4.61 68.73
C PHE A 506 8.66 5.68 67.63
N SER A 507 8.22 6.85 68.06
CA SER A 507 7.66 7.99 67.34
C SER A 507 8.67 9.04 66.84
N LYS A 508 8.29 9.69 65.72
CA LYS A 508 8.44 11.14 65.38
C LYS A 508 9.86 11.71 65.12
N PRO A 509 9.98 12.92 64.51
CA PRO A 509 9.23 13.46 63.37
C PRO A 509 10.13 14.19 62.33
N ALA A 510 9.48 14.53 61.23
CA ALA A 510 9.69 15.64 60.29
C ALA A 510 10.87 16.62 60.52
N SER A 511 11.68 16.75 59.47
CA SER A 511 11.85 18.01 58.73
C SER A 511 12.07 17.72 57.26
#